data_AF-A0A373GHR5-F1
#
_entry.id   AF-A0A373GHR5-F1
#
_cell.length_a   1.000
_cell.length_b   1.000
_cell.length_c   1.000
_cell.angle_alpha   90.00
_cell.angle_beta   90.00
_cell.angle_gamma   90.00
#
_symmetry.space_group_name_H-M   'P 1'
#
loop_
_entity.id
_entity.type
_entity.pdbx_description
1 polymer ?
#
loop_
_entity_poly.entity_id
_entity_poly.type
_entity_poly.pdbx_seq_one_letter_code
_entity_poly.pdbx_strand_id
1 'polypeptide(L)'
;MDKIVNPERLVSVPFSKTRCGVDFYINSGYSSDVCGVLTENRVFKTDFFSFYFFRKANGYLLLNFRKFELHANMVLLLSPHQQQEWHVDEAELDYSFLIFREDFMRTFIADKFFVYRLLYYYQTDTPPYLFASPESMAEYIRLLGIIKQELLHPVADTYNLIVSVLYYLLVIINRAYAATYHLPIDVPKNNYAFQFKDLLEKNIRTKQRVQEYADMLRVSRITLNSSVMSQFGVSANHLLKQRLLEELKNELLFANRNVNQLAEEFHFSDPSHLMRFFKRETGKTFTQYLRDYQNGIYE
;
A
#
# COMPACT_ATOMS: atom_id res chain seq x y z
N MET A 1 11.73 10.23 13.41
CA MET A 1 10.36 9.91 13.00
C MET A 1 10.04 10.87 11.88
N ASP A 2 10.16 10.44 10.63
CA ASP A 2 9.75 11.27 9.50
C ASP A 2 8.25 11.52 9.66
N LYS A 3 7.86 12.80 9.68
CA LYS A 3 6.45 13.15 9.80
C LYS A 3 5.72 12.59 8.58
N ILE A 4 4.54 12.00 8.79
CA ILE A 4 3.61 11.73 7.69
C ILE A 4 3.26 13.09 7.10
N VAL A 5 3.62 13.30 5.83
CA VAL A 5 3.35 14.54 5.10
C VAL A 5 2.29 14.22 4.07
N ASN A 6 1.04 14.49 4.44
CA ASN A 6 -0.06 14.44 3.49
C ASN A 6 -0.03 15.73 2.66
N PRO A 7 0.18 15.67 1.33
CA PRO A 7 0.18 16.88 0.52
C PRO A 7 -1.16 17.60 0.62
N GLU A 8 -1.16 18.86 1.05
CA GLU A 8 -2.38 19.57 1.43
C GLU A 8 -3.38 19.62 0.27
N ARG A 9 -2.90 19.83 -0.96
CA ARG A 9 -3.75 19.91 -2.15
C ARG A 9 -4.43 18.60 -2.54
N LEU A 10 -3.88 17.44 -2.16
CA LEU A 10 -4.58 16.16 -2.34
C LEU A 10 -5.73 16.03 -1.34
N VAL A 11 -5.52 16.50 -0.11
CA VAL A 11 -6.48 16.40 1.01
C VAL A 11 -7.49 17.55 1.04
N SER A 12 -7.19 18.71 0.44
CA SER A 12 -7.99 19.94 0.56
C SER A 12 -9.04 20.11 -0.54
N VAL A 13 -9.11 19.22 -1.54
CA VAL A 13 -10.22 19.21 -2.50
C VAL A 13 -11.50 19.00 -1.69
N PRO A 14 -12.51 19.87 -1.81
CA PRO A 14 -13.29 20.33 -0.68
C PRO A 14 -14.11 19.22 -0.02
N PHE A 15 -13.63 18.80 1.14
CA PHE A 15 -14.39 18.07 2.15
C PHE A 15 -15.50 19.00 2.68
N SER A 16 -16.66 19.04 2.03
CA SER A 16 -17.78 19.84 2.54
C SER A 16 -18.52 19.07 3.64
N LYS A 17 -18.09 19.31 4.88
CA LYS A 17 -18.67 18.79 6.13
C LYS A 17 -20.15 19.16 6.35
N THR A 18 -20.72 20.04 5.53
CA THR A 18 -21.94 20.80 5.88
C THR A 18 -23.26 20.18 5.46
N ARG A 19 -23.29 19.10 4.67
CA ARG A 19 -24.57 18.49 4.22
C ARG A 19 -24.83 17.04 4.65
N CYS A 20 -23.81 16.20 4.80
CA CYS A 20 -23.99 14.77 5.13
C CYS A 20 -23.65 14.41 6.59
N GLY A 21 -23.18 15.36 7.41
CA GLY A 21 -22.84 15.11 8.81
C GLY A 21 -21.60 14.22 9.03
N VAL A 22 -20.85 13.89 7.98
CA VAL A 22 -19.63 13.07 8.03
C VAL A 22 -18.49 13.71 7.24
N ASP A 23 -17.25 13.57 7.72
CA ASP A 23 -16.05 13.94 6.97
C ASP A 23 -15.81 12.88 5.88
N PHE A 24 -15.95 13.24 4.61
CA PHE A 24 -15.69 12.33 3.49
C PHE A 24 -14.18 12.13 3.32
N TYR A 25 -13.54 11.22 4.07
CA TYR A 25 -12.13 10.84 3.89
C TYR A 25 -11.86 10.06 2.59
N ILE A 26 -12.38 10.58 1.48
CA ILE A 26 -12.27 10.11 0.11
C ILE A 26 -12.26 11.32 -0.82
N ASN A 27 -11.49 11.25 -1.89
CA ASN A 27 -11.51 12.24 -2.95
C ASN A 27 -11.15 11.60 -4.29
N SER A 28 -11.66 12.16 -5.39
CA SER A 28 -11.31 11.74 -6.74
C SER A 28 -11.27 12.94 -7.68
N GLY A 29 -10.32 12.94 -8.60
CA GLY A 29 -10.11 14.03 -9.53
C GLY A 29 -9.22 13.66 -10.71
N TYR A 30 -8.79 14.69 -11.41
CA TYR A 30 -7.88 14.61 -12.53
C TYR A 30 -6.53 15.23 -12.16
N SER A 31 -5.47 14.84 -12.85
CA SER A 31 -4.13 15.45 -12.76
C SER A 31 -4.17 16.99 -12.81
N SER A 32 -5.02 17.57 -13.66
CA SER A 32 -5.23 19.02 -13.75
C SER A 32 -5.71 19.68 -12.46
N ASP A 33 -6.42 18.94 -11.60
CA ASP A 33 -6.96 19.45 -10.33
C ASP A 33 -5.85 19.61 -9.28
N VAL A 34 -4.75 18.85 -9.42
CA VAL A 34 -3.68 18.69 -8.40
C VAL A 34 -2.26 18.80 -9.00
N CYS A 35 -2.09 19.57 -10.07
CA CYS A 35 -0.79 19.76 -10.71
C CYS A 35 0.24 20.37 -9.74
N GLY A 36 1.41 19.74 -9.64
CA GLY A 36 2.53 20.10 -8.77
C GLY A 36 2.56 19.32 -7.45
N VAL A 37 1.56 18.49 -7.16
CA VAL A 37 1.42 17.86 -5.83
C VAL A 37 2.28 16.61 -5.67
N LEU A 38 2.58 15.90 -6.77
CA LEU A 38 3.45 14.73 -6.71
C LEU A 38 4.92 15.12 -6.50
N THR A 39 5.31 16.31 -6.95
CA THR A 39 6.68 16.84 -6.89
C THR A 39 6.89 17.96 -5.87
N GLU A 40 5.82 18.42 -5.18
CA GLU A 40 5.88 19.47 -4.15
C GLU A 40 6.93 19.17 -3.07
N ASN A 41 6.95 17.92 -2.61
CA ASN A 41 7.92 17.42 -1.65
C ASN A 41 8.76 16.34 -2.33
N ARG A 42 10.09 16.46 -2.25
CA ARG A 42 11.00 15.45 -2.81
C ARG A 42 10.67 14.03 -2.31
N VAL A 43 10.36 13.91 -1.02
CA VAL A 43 10.01 12.65 -0.38
C VAL A 43 8.84 12.90 0.56
N PHE A 44 7.80 12.08 0.51
CA PHE A 44 6.67 12.15 1.44
C PHE A 44 6.02 10.79 1.70
N LYS A 45 5.11 10.75 2.67
CA LYS A 45 4.30 9.59 3.05
C LYS A 45 2.87 10.06 3.28
N THR A 46 1.91 9.34 2.72
CA THR A 46 0.48 9.60 2.94
C THR A 46 -0.08 8.71 4.05
N ASP A 47 -1.16 9.11 4.71
CA ASP A 47 -1.95 8.24 5.62
C ASP A 47 -3.21 7.63 4.96
N PHE A 48 -3.31 7.75 3.64
CA PHE A 48 -4.42 7.28 2.84
C PHE A 48 -3.92 6.43 1.68
N PHE A 49 -4.83 5.58 1.20
CA PHE A 49 -4.68 4.84 -0.05
C PHE A 49 -4.67 5.81 -1.23
N SER A 50 -3.81 5.59 -2.21
CA SER A 50 -3.74 6.40 -3.42
C SER A 50 -3.72 5.53 -4.67
N PHE A 51 -4.70 5.75 -5.54
CA PHE A 51 -4.89 4.99 -6.77
C PHE A 51 -4.75 5.98 -7.93
N TYR A 52 -3.88 5.69 -8.88
CA TYR A 52 -3.65 6.53 -10.06
C TYR A 52 -3.94 5.74 -11.33
N PHE A 53 -4.73 6.31 -12.22
CA PHE A 53 -5.21 5.71 -13.47
C PHE A 53 -4.62 6.49 -14.64
N PHE A 54 -3.46 6.06 -15.13
CA PHE A 54 -2.68 6.80 -16.12
C PHE A 54 -3.18 6.56 -17.55
N ARG A 55 -3.60 7.62 -18.23
CA ARG A 55 -3.78 7.66 -19.69
C ARG A 55 -2.47 8.01 -20.41
N LYS A 56 -1.72 8.96 -19.84
CA LYS A 56 -0.34 9.27 -20.23
C LYS A 56 0.53 9.31 -18.97
N ALA A 57 1.72 8.75 -19.07
CA ALA A 57 2.69 8.78 -18.00
C ALA A 57 4.10 8.97 -18.53
N ASN A 58 4.96 9.53 -17.71
CA ASN A 58 6.39 9.66 -17.93
C ASN A 58 7.14 9.35 -16.63
N GLY A 59 8.45 9.18 -16.73
CA GLY A 59 9.31 9.06 -15.56
C GLY A 59 9.00 7.83 -14.71
N TYR A 60 9.32 7.94 -13.42
CA TYR A 60 9.25 6.82 -12.49
C TYR A 60 8.88 7.27 -11.08
N LEU A 61 8.38 6.31 -10.30
CA LEU A 61 8.15 6.43 -8.87
C LEU A 61 9.20 5.59 -8.11
N LEU A 62 9.85 6.18 -7.12
CA LEU A 62 10.55 5.44 -6.07
C LEU A 62 9.58 5.20 -4.91
N LEU A 63 9.14 3.96 -4.75
CA LEU A 63 8.25 3.54 -3.67
C LEU A 63 8.99 2.58 -2.74
N ASN A 64 9.16 2.95 -1.46
CA ASN A 64 9.93 2.16 -0.49
C ASN A 64 11.25 1.62 -1.08
N PHE A 65 12.01 2.47 -1.79
CA PHE A 65 13.32 2.18 -2.41
C PHE A 65 13.30 1.36 -3.69
N ARG A 66 12.14 0.99 -4.21
CA ARG A 66 12.03 0.29 -5.49
C ARG A 66 11.61 1.27 -6.56
N LYS A 67 12.30 1.19 -7.70
CA LYS A 67 11.97 2.00 -8.88
C LYS A 67 10.86 1.33 -9.69
N PHE A 68 9.82 2.09 -9.97
CA PHE A 68 8.71 1.69 -10.82
C PHE A 68 8.56 2.69 -11.97
N GLU A 69 8.87 2.26 -13.19
CA GLU A 69 8.64 3.06 -14.40
C GLU A 69 7.14 3.25 -14.62
N LEU A 70 6.72 4.47 -14.91
CA LEU A 70 5.30 4.79 -15.13
C LEU A 70 4.96 4.68 -16.62
N HIS A 71 3.80 4.11 -16.91
CA HIS A 71 3.38 3.81 -18.27
C HIS A 71 1.91 4.18 -18.52
N ALA A 72 1.56 4.43 -19.78
CA ALA A 72 0.17 4.58 -20.19
C ALA A 72 -0.62 3.29 -19.93
N ASN A 73 -1.91 3.43 -19.61
CA ASN A 73 -2.83 2.36 -19.22
C ASN A 73 -2.45 1.64 -17.91
N MET A 74 -1.53 2.20 -17.12
CA MET A 74 -1.18 1.70 -15.81
C MET A 74 -2.20 2.16 -14.76
N VAL A 75 -2.63 1.23 -13.91
CA VAL A 75 -3.31 1.52 -12.65
C VAL A 75 -2.33 1.27 -11.51
N LEU A 76 -1.86 2.34 -10.87
CA LEU A 76 -0.94 2.30 -9.74
C LEU A 76 -1.72 2.35 -8.42
N LEU A 77 -1.33 1.50 -7.47
CA LEU A 77 -2.05 1.18 -6.24
C LEU A 77 -1.10 1.34 -5.04
N LEU A 78 -1.25 2.42 -4.29
CA LEU A 78 -0.36 2.76 -3.17
C LEU A 78 -1.09 2.62 -1.83
N SER A 79 -0.44 1.92 -0.89
CA SER A 79 -0.89 1.80 0.50
C SER A 79 -0.49 3.03 1.32
N PRO A 80 -1.21 3.32 2.41
CA PRO A 80 -0.77 4.28 3.41
C PRO A 80 0.65 3.99 3.92
N HIS A 81 1.32 5.05 4.36
CA HIS A 81 2.62 5.07 5.03
C HIS A 81 3.80 4.56 4.21
N GLN A 82 3.58 4.26 2.92
CA GLN A 82 4.65 4.00 1.98
C GLN A 82 5.34 5.31 1.60
N GLN A 83 6.66 5.27 1.58
CA GLN A 83 7.46 6.42 1.17
C GLN A 83 7.45 6.55 -0.34
N GLN A 84 7.13 7.76 -0.81
CA GLN A 84 7.02 8.11 -2.22
C GLN A 84 8.02 9.20 -2.56
N GLU A 85 8.70 9.04 -3.70
CA GLU A 85 9.51 10.05 -4.35
C GLU A 85 9.27 9.96 -5.85
N TRP A 86 8.65 11.01 -6.41
CA TRP A 86 8.20 11.03 -7.80
C TRP A 86 9.22 11.76 -8.68
N HIS A 87 9.66 11.10 -9.75
CA HIS A 87 10.58 11.63 -10.75
C HIS A 87 9.86 11.72 -12.09
N VAL A 88 9.00 12.73 -12.21
CA VAL A 88 8.05 12.91 -13.31
C VAL A 88 8.00 14.37 -13.74
N ASP A 89 7.58 14.61 -14.98
CA ASP A 89 7.11 15.93 -15.40
C ASP A 89 5.58 15.94 -15.33
N GLU A 90 5.04 16.57 -14.28
CA GLU A 90 3.59 16.59 -14.01
C GLU A 90 2.78 17.27 -15.11
N ALA A 91 3.37 18.17 -15.91
CA ALA A 91 2.66 18.82 -17.01
C ALA A 91 2.35 17.87 -18.17
N GLU A 92 3.14 16.81 -18.30
CA GLU A 92 3.03 15.79 -19.36
C GLU A 92 2.29 14.52 -18.88
N LEU A 93 1.89 14.48 -17.60
CA LEU A 93 1.07 13.41 -17.06
C LEU A 93 -0.42 13.64 -17.36
N ASP A 94 -1.13 12.56 -17.66
CA ASP A 94 -2.60 12.57 -17.73
C ASP A 94 -3.14 11.36 -16.97
N TYR A 95 -3.68 11.60 -15.78
CA TYR A 95 -4.29 10.58 -14.94
C TYR A 95 -5.55 11.07 -14.23
N SER A 96 -6.40 10.11 -13.85
CA SER A 96 -7.37 10.28 -12.77
C SER A 96 -6.83 9.67 -11.50
N PHE A 97 -7.27 10.18 -10.35
CA PHE A 97 -6.89 9.62 -9.06
C PHE A 97 -8.09 9.34 -8.16
N LEU A 98 -7.87 8.44 -7.22
CA LEU A 98 -8.74 8.17 -6.08
C LEU A 98 -7.88 8.06 -4.85
N ILE A 99 -8.22 8.82 -3.82
CA ILE A 99 -7.61 8.69 -2.50
C ILE A 99 -8.68 8.43 -1.46
N PHE A 100 -8.39 7.61 -0.45
CA PHE A 100 -9.30 7.41 0.68
C PHE A 100 -8.57 6.88 1.91
N ARG A 101 -9.06 7.21 3.11
CA ARG A 101 -8.60 6.60 4.37
C ARG A 101 -9.41 5.35 4.68
N GLU A 102 -8.79 4.36 5.31
CA GLU A 102 -9.48 3.11 5.69
C GLU A 102 -10.74 3.36 6.53
N ASP A 103 -10.65 4.30 7.48
CA ASP A 103 -11.74 4.65 8.39
C ASP A 103 -12.99 5.16 7.67
N PHE A 104 -12.85 5.68 6.43
CA PHE A 104 -13.98 6.05 5.59
C PHE A 104 -14.93 4.89 5.32
N MET A 105 -14.39 3.68 5.12
CA MET A 105 -15.18 2.50 4.80
C MET A 105 -15.69 1.77 6.04
N ARG A 106 -15.08 1.99 7.21
CA ARG A 106 -15.39 1.22 8.44
C ARG A 106 -16.82 1.39 8.94
N THR A 107 -17.43 2.57 8.74
CA THR A 107 -18.81 2.79 9.20
C THR A 107 -19.83 1.99 8.39
N PHE A 108 -19.48 1.55 7.18
CA PHE A 108 -20.37 0.78 6.30
C PHE A 108 -19.95 -0.71 6.21
N ILE A 109 -18.65 -1.00 6.23
CA ILE A 109 -18.12 -2.36 6.11
C ILE A 109 -17.86 -2.92 7.51
N ALA A 110 -18.69 -3.87 7.94
CA ALA A 110 -18.52 -4.58 9.21
C ALA A 110 -17.27 -5.49 9.23
N ASP A 111 -16.69 -5.80 8.06
CA ASP A 111 -15.49 -6.62 7.95
C ASP A 111 -14.22 -5.82 8.27
N LYS A 112 -13.76 -5.94 9.52
CA LYS A 112 -12.51 -5.33 10.01
C LYS A 112 -11.24 -5.75 9.25
N PHE A 113 -11.29 -6.80 8.44
CA PHE A 113 -10.13 -7.28 7.67
C PHE A 113 -10.20 -6.94 6.18
N PHE A 114 -11.20 -6.17 5.76
CA PHE A 114 -11.46 -5.88 4.35
C PHE A 114 -10.20 -5.46 3.58
N VAL A 115 -9.42 -4.51 4.10
CA VAL A 115 -8.19 -4.03 3.43
C VAL A 115 -7.16 -5.13 3.22
N TYR A 116 -7.03 -6.08 4.16
CA TYR A 116 -6.11 -7.21 4.03
C TYR A 116 -6.56 -8.26 3.00
N ARG A 117 -7.82 -8.21 2.54
CA ARG A 117 -8.34 -9.04 1.44
C ARG A 117 -7.99 -8.47 0.07
N LEU A 118 -7.63 -7.20 -0.01
CA LEU A 118 -7.15 -6.58 -1.23
C LEU A 118 -5.71 -7.05 -1.46
N LEU A 119 -5.48 -7.83 -2.51
CA LEU A 119 -4.22 -8.52 -2.77
C LEU A 119 -3.08 -7.57 -3.15
N TYR A 120 -3.43 -6.38 -3.62
CA TYR A 120 -2.49 -5.28 -3.86
C TYR A 120 -2.11 -4.52 -2.56
N TYR A 121 -2.64 -4.90 -1.39
CA TYR A 121 -2.36 -4.25 -0.11
C TYR A 121 -1.20 -4.88 0.66
N TYR A 122 -0.22 -4.05 1.03
CA TYR A 122 1.01 -4.43 1.77
C TYR A 122 1.68 -5.66 1.13
N GLN A 123 1.90 -5.57 -0.17
CA GLN A 123 2.42 -6.66 -0.97
C GLN A 123 3.88 -6.42 -1.33
N THR A 124 4.69 -7.46 -1.19
CA THR A 124 6.16 -7.35 -1.28
C THR A 124 6.75 -8.02 -2.52
N ASP A 125 6.01 -8.95 -3.14
CA ASP A 125 6.54 -9.78 -4.26
C ASP A 125 5.95 -9.43 -5.63
N THR A 126 4.79 -8.76 -5.67
CA THR A 126 4.17 -8.33 -6.93
C THR A 126 4.18 -6.81 -7.01
N PRO A 127 4.34 -6.23 -8.22
CA PRO A 127 4.36 -4.78 -8.38
C PRO A 127 3.08 -4.10 -7.88
N PRO A 128 3.15 -2.84 -7.42
CA PRO A 128 2.00 -2.08 -6.91
C PRO A 128 1.13 -1.53 -8.05
N TYR A 129 1.10 -2.19 -9.20
CA TYR A 129 0.34 -1.74 -10.37
C TYR A 129 -0.19 -2.91 -11.19
N LEU A 130 -1.13 -2.63 -12.08
CA LEU A 130 -1.53 -3.52 -13.17
C LEU A 130 -1.76 -2.70 -14.44
N PHE A 131 -1.71 -3.34 -15.60
CA PHE A 131 -2.09 -2.72 -16.87
C PHE A 131 -3.55 -3.02 -17.17
N ALA A 132 -4.35 -1.98 -17.38
CA ALA A 132 -5.78 -2.12 -17.67
C ALA A 132 -6.02 -2.14 -19.18
N SER A 133 -6.97 -2.96 -19.62
CA SER A 133 -7.51 -2.86 -20.98
C SER A 133 -8.27 -1.54 -21.15
N PRO A 134 -8.48 -1.03 -22.38
CA PRO A 134 -9.28 0.16 -22.62
C PRO A 134 -10.69 0.09 -22.01
N GLU A 135 -11.32 -1.09 -22.05
CA GLU A 135 -12.65 -1.34 -21.48
C GLU A 135 -12.63 -1.27 -19.95
N SER A 136 -11.64 -1.92 -19.34
CA SER A 136 -11.47 -1.90 -17.87
C SER A 136 -11.17 -0.49 -17.38
N MET A 137 -10.28 0.22 -18.06
CA MET A 137 -9.94 1.62 -17.75
C MET A 137 -11.17 2.52 -17.88
N ALA A 138 -11.95 2.38 -18.96
CA ALA A 138 -13.19 3.16 -19.14
C ALA A 138 -14.18 2.93 -18.00
N GLU A 139 -14.34 1.68 -17.54
CA GLU A 139 -15.20 1.36 -16.40
C GLU A 139 -14.67 1.99 -15.09
N TYR A 140 -13.36 1.93 -14.84
CA TYR A 140 -12.77 2.57 -13.66
C TYR A 140 -13.01 4.08 -13.67
N ILE A 141 -12.73 4.75 -14.79
CA ILE A 141 -12.95 6.19 -14.94
C ILE A 141 -14.43 6.56 -14.78
N ARG A 142 -15.35 5.73 -15.28
CA ARG A 142 -16.79 5.93 -15.09
C ARG A 142 -17.18 5.89 -13.61
N LEU A 143 -16.68 4.91 -12.86
CA LEU A 143 -16.95 4.76 -11.41
C LEU A 143 -16.35 5.93 -10.61
N LEU A 144 -15.14 6.38 -10.95
CA LEU A 144 -14.55 7.60 -10.37
C LEU A 144 -15.41 8.84 -10.66
N GLY A 145 -15.95 8.94 -11.87
CA GLY A 145 -16.88 10.01 -12.24
C GLY A 145 -18.13 10.04 -11.35
N ILE A 146 -18.71 8.89 -11.02
CA ILE A 146 -19.85 8.80 -10.09
C ILE A 146 -19.44 9.31 -8.70
N ILE A 147 -18.32 8.83 -8.15
CA ILE A 147 -17.80 9.27 -6.85
C ILE A 147 -17.58 10.79 -6.84
N LYS A 148 -16.97 11.35 -7.90
CA LYS A 148 -16.72 12.79 -8.02
C LYS A 148 -18.03 13.59 -8.07
N GLN A 149 -19.05 13.14 -8.81
CA GLN A 149 -20.35 13.83 -8.88
C GLN A 149 -21.07 13.83 -7.53
N GLU A 150 -21.06 12.70 -6.83
CA GLU A 150 -21.65 12.57 -5.49
C GLU A 150 -20.95 13.47 -4.46
N LEU A 151 -19.63 13.60 -4.54
CA LEU A 151 -18.86 14.51 -3.68
C LEU A 151 -19.17 15.99 -3.96
N LEU A 152 -19.46 16.36 -5.21
CA LEU A 152 -19.81 17.74 -5.60
C LEU A 152 -21.26 18.10 -5.22
N HIS A 153 -22.18 17.13 -5.26
CA HIS A 153 -23.61 17.33 -5.05
C HIS A 153 -24.20 16.41 -3.96
N PRO A 154 -23.72 16.51 -2.71
CA PRO A 154 -24.11 15.59 -1.65
C PRO A 154 -25.59 15.69 -1.26
N VAL A 155 -26.23 14.53 -1.14
CA VAL A 155 -27.59 14.29 -0.63
C VAL A 155 -27.57 13.28 0.53
N ALA A 156 -28.74 12.92 1.07
CA ALA A 156 -28.86 12.14 2.31
C ALA A 156 -28.21 10.74 2.24
N ASP A 157 -28.20 10.10 1.07
CA ASP A 157 -27.68 8.75 0.85
C ASP A 157 -26.33 8.72 0.10
N THR A 158 -25.75 9.87 -0.24
CA THR A 158 -24.46 10.02 -0.92
C THR A 158 -23.36 9.18 -0.29
N TYR A 159 -23.27 9.16 1.05
CA TYR A 159 -22.27 8.33 1.74
C TYR A 159 -22.40 6.85 1.40
N ASN A 160 -23.61 6.28 1.47
CA ASN A 160 -23.85 4.87 1.16
C ASN A 160 -23.57 4.56 -0.30
N LEU A 161 -23.94 5.47 -1.21
CA LEU A 161 -23.69 5.31 -2.64
C LEU A 161 -22.18 5.35 -2.94
N ILE A 162 -21.45 6.33 -2.43
CA ILE A 162 -19.99 6.43 -2.60
C ILE A 162 -19.32 5.15 -2.08
N VAL A 163 -19.67 4.68 -0.88
CA VAL A 163 -19.05 3.46 -0.35
C VAL A 163 -19.39 2.24 -1.20
N SER A 164 -20.62 2.14 -1.72
CA SER A 164 -21.03 1.03 -2.60
C SER A 164 -20.24 1.02 -3.91
N VAL A 165 -20.07 2.20 -4.54
CA VAL A 165 -19.30 2.37 -5.77
C VAL A 165 -17.81 2.12 -5.53
N LEU A 166 -17.26 2.65 -4.44
CA LEU A 166 -15.88 2.42 -4.03
C LEU A 166 -15.63 0.92 -3.80
N TYR A 167 -16.49 0.25 -3.03
CA TYR A 167 -16.35 -1.17 -2.75
C TYR A 167 -16.36 -1.99 -4.04
N TYR A 168 -17.30 -1.72 -4.95
CA TYR A 168 -17.35 -2.35 -6.26
C TYR A 168 -16.04 -2.14 -7.04
N LEU A 169 -15.56 -0.89 -7.12
CA LEU A 169 -14.30 -0.53 -7.80
C LEU A 169 -13.10 -1.28 -7.21
N LEU A 170 -12.95 -1.30 -5.88
CA LEU A 170 -11.85 -1.98 -5.20
C LEU A 170 -11.86 -3.48 -5.47
N VAL A 171 -13.05 -4.11 -5.52
CA VAL A 171 -13.21 -5.54 -5.79
C VAL A 171 -12.89 -5.89 -7.25
N ILE A 172 -13.33 -5.10 -8.23
CA ILE A 172 -13.03 -5.39 -9.64
C ILE A 172 -11.53 -5.17 -9.94
N ILE A 173 -10.90 -4.16 -9.34
CA ILE A 173 -9.44 -3.97 -9.41
C ILE A 173 -8.72 -5.15 -8.76
N ASN A 174 -9.20 -5.61 -7.60
CA ASN A 174 -8.58 -6.76 -6.91
C ASN A 174 -8.62 -8.03 -7.76
N ARG A 175 -9.73 -8.30 -8.45
CA ARG A 175 -9.86 -9.43 -9.36
C ARG A 175 -8.93 -9.31 -10.57
N ALA A 176 -8.84 -8.12 -11.18
CA ALA A 176 -7.93 -7.86 -12.28
C ALA A 176 -6.45 -8.02 -11.86
N TYR A 177 -6.10 -7.51 -10.68
CA TYR A 177 -4.78 -7.65 -10.10
C TYR A 177 -4.43 -9.12 -9.84
N ALA A 178 -5.35 -9.87 -9.25
CA ALA A 178 -5.17 -11.30 -9.00
C ALA A 178 -4.97 -12.10 -10.28
N ALA A 179 -5.76 -11.82 -11.32
CA ALA A 179 -5.60 -12.46 -12.63
C ALA A 179 -4.24 -12.12 -13.27
N THR A 180 -3.82 -10.85 -13.20
CA THR A 180 -2.53 -10.37 -13.75
C THR A 180 -1.34 -11.12 -13.15
N TYR A 181 -1.38 -11.35 -11.82
CA TYR A 181 -0.27 -11.95 -11.08
C TYR A 181 -0.51 -13.39 -10.63
N HIS A 182 -1.54 -14.05 -11.17
CA HIS A 182 -1.89 -15.44 -10.86
C HIS A 182 -2.05 -15.72 -9.35
N LEU A 183 -2.67 -14.78 -8.63
CA LEU A 183 -2.86 -14.87 -7.19
C LEU A 183 -4.17 -15.61 -6.84
N PRO A 184 -4.23 -16.30 -5.68
CA PRO A 184 -5.45 -16.99 -5.25
C PRO A 184 -6.62 -16.03 -5.01
N ILE A 185 -7.81 -16.39 -5.50
CA ILE A 185 -9.08 -15.64 -5.28
C ILE A 185 -10.17 -16.48 -4.63
N ASP A 186 -9.81 -17.66 -4.13
CA ASP A 186 -10.76 -18.57 -3.50
C ASP A 186 -11.39 -17.95 -2.25
N VAL A 187 -12.61 -18.39 -1.95
CA VAL A 187 -13.31 -17.97 -0.74
C VAL A 187 -12.48 -18.41 0.48
N PRO A 188 -12.08 -17.48 1.36
CA PRO A 188 -11.24 -17.83 2.49
C PRO A 188 -12.01 -18.74 3.45
N LYS A 189 -11.42 -19.89 3.80
CA LYS A 189 -12.03 -20.84 4.75
C LYS A 189 -12.09 -20.29 6.18
N ASN A 190 -11.20 -19.35 6.50
CA ASN A 190 -11.06 -18.70 7.78
C ASN A 190 -10.38 -17.33 7.59
N ASN A 191 -10.23 -16.57 8.67
CA ASN A 191 -9.58 -15.24 8.63
C ASN A 191 -8.12 -15.24 9.13
N TYR A 192 -7.49 -16.40 9.37
CA TYR A 192 -6.16 -16.47 10.00
C TYR A 192 -5.09 -15.77 9.18
N ALA A 193 -5.16 -15.84 7.85
CA ALA A 193 -4.21 -15.16 6.96
C ALA A 193 -4.28 -13.63 7.12
N PHE A 194 -5.50 -13.07 7.20
CA PHE A 194 -5.70 -11.63 7.36
C PHE A 194 -5.35 -11.16 8.78
N GLN A 195 -5.71 -11.95 9.79
CA GLN A 195 -5.30 -11.70 11.17
C GLN A 195 -3.78 -11.72 11.33
N PHE A 196 -3.09 -12.58 10.59
CA PHE A 196 -1.64 -12.63 10.58
C PHE A 196 -1.02 -11.36 9.98
N LYS A 197 -1.53 -10.85 8.84
CA LYS A 197 -1.11 -9.54 8.30
C LYS A 197 -1.31 -8.41 9.32
N ASP A 198 -2.48 -8.36 9.96
CA ASP A 198 -2.76 -7.36 11.01
C ASP A 198 -1.81 -7.46 12.21
N LEU A 199 -1.48 -8.66 12.65
CA LEU A 199 -0.52 -8.87 13.73
C LEU A 199 0.91 -8.50 13.33
N LEU A 200 1.31 -8.72 12.08
CA LEU A 200 2.64 -8.32 11.59
C LEU A 200 2.80 -6.81 11.70
N GLU A 201 1.85 -6.02 11.21
CA GLU A 201 1.92 -4.55 11.32
C GLU A 201 2.08 -4.06 12.77
N LYS A 202 1.46 -4.76 13.72
CA LYS A 202 1.50 -4.41 15.14
C LYS A 202 2.75 -4.89 15.88
N ASN A 203 3.38 -5.97 15.42
CA ASN A 203 4.38 -6.70 16.20
C ASN A 203 5.70 -7.00 15.48
N ILE A 204 5.89 -6.54 14.22
CA ILE A 204 7.06 -6.92 13.41
C ILE A 204 8.41 -6.60 14.08
N ARG A 205 8.45 -5.55 14.91
CA ARG A 205 9.65 -5.15 15.65
C ARG A 205 9.97 -6.10 16.81
N THR A 206 9.00 -6.78 17.40
CA THR A 206 9.22 -7.60 18.61
C THR A 206 9.02 -9.09 18.39
N LYS A 207 8.46 -9.50 17.24
CA LYS A 207 8.09 -10.88 16.91
C LYS A 207 8.63 -11.29 15.55
N GLN A 208 9.57 -12.24 15.56
CA GLN A 208 10.32 -12.67 14.36
C GLN A 208 10.05 -14.11 13.95
N ARG A 209 9.25 -14.86 14.70
CA ARG A 209 8.97 -16.27 14.41
C ARG A 209 7.48 -16.47 14.15
N VAL A 210 7.16 -17.18 13.06
CA VAL A 210 5.78 -17.55 12.71
C VAL A 210 5.06 -18.25 13.88
N GLN A 211 5.79 -18.99 14.73
CA GLN A 211 5.21 -19.61 15.93
C GLN A 211 4.57 -18.60 16.87
N GLU A 212 5.21 -17.46 17.10
CA GLU A 212 4.72 -16.46 18.04
C GLU A 212 3.36 -15.91 17.59
N TYR A 213 3.19 -15.72 16.28
CA TYR A 213 1.93 -15.30 15.69
C TYR A 213 0.88 -16.42 15.71
N ALA A 214 1.28 -17.67 15.46
CA ALA A 214 0.38 -18.81 15.57
C ALA A 214 -0.15 -18.97 17.01
N ASP A 215 0.70 -18.74 18.02
CA ASP A 215 0.33 -18.76 19.43
C ASP A 215 -0.64 -17.62 19.77
N MET A 216 -0.40 -16.40 19.28
CA MET A 216 -1.32 -15.26 19.42
C MET A 216 -2.70 -15.54 18.82
N LEU A 217 -2.75 -16.27 17.71
CA LEU A 217 -3.98 -16.67 17.03
C LEU A 217 -4.60 -17.95 17.60
N ARG A 218 -3.92 -18.64 18.53
CA ARG A 218 -4.32 -19.93 19.11
C ARG A 218 -4.55 -21.01 18.05
N VAL A 219 -3.68 -21.06 17.04
CA VAL A 219 -3.70 -22.07 15.97
C VAL A 219 -2.35 -22.76 15.84
N SER A 220 -2.32 -23.93 15.18
CA SER A 220 -1.04 -24.54 14.84
C SER A 220 -0.31 -23.73 13.76
N ARG A 221 1.02 -23.77 13.78
CA ARG A 221 1.85 -23.17 12.71
C ARG A 221 1.49 -23.70 11.32
N ILE A 222 1.12 -24.99 11.23
CA ILE A 222 0.72 -25.65 9.98
C ILE A 222 -0.58 -25.03 9.46
N THR A 223 -1.58 -24.87 10.34
CA THR A 223 -2.87 -24.24 10.00
C THR A 223 -2.68 -22.80 9.54
N LEU A 224 -1.85 -22.02 10.25
CA LEU A 224 -1.54 -20.65 9.86
C LEU A 224 -0.87 -20.63 8.48
N ASN A 225 0.18 -21.42 8.27
CA ASN A 225 0.90 -21.44 7.00
C ASN A 225 0.01 -21.87 5.83
N SER A 226 -0.84 -22.89 6.03
CA SER A 226 -1.82 -23.33 5.03
C SER A 226 -2.81 -22.22 4.66
N SER A 227 -3.29 -21.47 5.66
CA SER A 227 -4.21 -20.35 5.43
C SER A 227 -3.53 -19.20 4.66
N VAL A 228 -2.28 -18.85 5.01
CA VAL A 228 -1.51 -17.82 4.30
C VAL A 228 -1.21 -18.24 2.86
N MET A 229 -0.76 -19.49 2.64
CA MET A 229 -0.50 -20.01 1.29
C MET A 229 -1.75 -19.98 0.42
N SER A 230 -2.89 -20.45 0.95
CA SER A 230 -4.16 -20.45 0.23
C SER A 230 -4.65 -19.04 -0.11
N GLN A 231 -4.29 -18.03 0.70
CA GLN A 231 -4.81 -16.68 0.55
C GLN A 231 -3.91 -15.76 -0.27
N PHE A 232 -2.60 -15.87 -0.11
CA PHE A 232 -1.61 -14.94 -0.67
C PHE A 232 -0.60 -15.62 -1.61
N GLY A 233 -0.67 -16.93 -1.80
CA GLY A 233 0.24 -17.69 -2.66
C GLY A 233 1.65 -17.86 -2.11
N VAL A 234 1.93 -17.38 -0.88
CA VAL A 234 3.26 -17.42 -0.25
C VAL A 234 3.21 -17.96 1.17
N SER A 235 4.35 -18.45 1.68
CA SER A 235 4.42 -19.00 3.03
C SER A 235 4.30 -17.92 4.10
N ALA A 236 3.81 -18.27 5.29
CA ALA A 236 3.78 -17.36 6.44
C ALA A 236 5.19 -16.89 6.84
N ASN A 237 6.21 -17.73 6.66
CA ASN A 237 7.59 -17.37 6.93
C ASN A 237 8.11 -16.34 5.92
N HIS A 238 7.77 -16.51 4.65
CA HIS A 238 8.15 -15.57 3.59
C HIS A 238 7.55 -14.19 3.84
N LEU A 239 6.23 -14.14 4.07
CA LEU A 239 5.53 -12.88 4.33
C LEU A 239 6.09 -12.14 5.56
N LEU A 240 6.41 -12.87 6.64
CA LEU A 240 7.08 -12.31 7.82
C LEU A 240 8.46 -11.73 7.49
N LYS A 241 9.28 -12.47 6.73
CA LYS A 241 10.63 -12.01 6.38
C LYS A 241 10.60 -10.78 5.50
N GLN A 242 9.69 -10.74 4.51
CA GLN A 242 9.53 -9.60 3.62
C GLN A 242 9.12 -8.35 4.39
N ARG A 243 8.11 -8.45 5.26
CA ARG A 243 7.68 -7.31 6.07
C ARG A 243 8.76 -6.82 7.04
N LEU A 244 9.50 -7.75 7.66
CA LEU A 244 10.64 -7.45 8.53
C LEU A 244 11.76 -6.75 7.76
N LEU A 245 12.05 -7.22 6.54
CA LEU A 245 13.06 -6.63 5.68
C LEU A 245 12.69 -5.20 5.28
N GLU A 246 11.44 -4.95 4.90
CA GLU A 246 10.96 -3.60 4.56
C GLU A 246 11.11 -2.64 5.74
N GLU A 247 10.74 -3.06 6.95
CA GLU A 247 10.89 -2.25 8.15
C GLU A 247 12.37 -1.93 8.44
N LEU A 248 13.25 -2.92 8.29
CA LEU A 248 14.70 -2.73 8.48
C LEU A 248 15.31 -1.80 7.43
N LYS A 249 14.89 -1.89 6.17
CA LYS A 249 15.31 -0.96 5.11
C LYS A 249 14.88 0.47 5.42
N ASN A 250 13.65 0.65 5.88
CA ASN A 250 13.12 1.97 6.29
C ASN A 250 13.95 2.57 7.43
N GLU A 251 14.21 1.81 8.49
CA GLU A 251 14.99 2.29 9.64
C GLU A 251 16.46 2.57 9.27
N LEU A 252 17.07 1.73 8.43
CA LEU A 252 18.44 1.91 7.95
C LEU A 252 18.61 3.23 7.18
N LEU A 253 17.68 3.54 6.28
CA LEU A 253 17.84 4.67 5.36
C LEU A 253 17.45 6.01 5.99
N PHE A 254 16.57 6.03 7.00
CA PHE A 254 16.00 7.29 7.50
C PHE A 254 16.06 7.51 9.01
N ALA A 255 16.20 6.46 9.82
CA ALA A 255 16.23 6.63 11.26
C ALA A 255 17.63 6.92 11.81
N ASN A 256 18.65 7.00 10.93
CA ASN A 256 20.07 7.17 11.27
C ASN A 256 20.53 6.21 12.38
N ARG A 257 19.99 4.98 12.37
CA ARG A 257 20.28 3.94 13.35
C ARG A 257 21.44 3.09 12.91
N ASN A 258 22.33 2.75 13.84
CA ASN A 258 23.38 1.79 13.58
C ASN A 258 22.85 0.36 13.73
N VAL A 259 23.61 -0.62 13.19
CA VAL A 259 23.21 -2.04 13.19
C VAL A 259 23.01 -2.59 14.61
N ASN A 260 23.73 -2.10 15.61
CA ASN A 260 23.58 -2.56 17.00
C ASN A 260 22.22 -2.15 17.57
N GLN A 261 21.83 -0.89 17.36
CA GLN A 261 20.52 -0.38 17.77
C GLN A 261 19.38 -1.13 17.08
N LEU A 262 19.51 -1.36 15.75
CA LEU A 262 18.52 -2.14 15.01
C LEU A 262 18.42 -3.57 15.52
N ALA A 263 19.53 -4.22 15.87
CA ALA A 263 19.49 -5.59 16.37
C ALA A 263 18.75 -5.68 17.71
N GLU A 264 19.01 -4.73 18.62
CA GLU A 264 18.34 -4.64 19.91
C GLU A 264 16.83 -4.39 19.76
N GLU A 265 16.46 -3.36 18.99
CA GLU A 265 15.06 -2.95 18.82
C GLU A 265 14.20 -3.98 18.10
N PHE A 266 14.80 -4.68 17.14
CA PHE A 266 14.10 -5.75 16.43
C PHE A 266 14.16 -7.08 17.18
N HIS A 267 14.82 -7.16 18.34
CA HIS A 267 15.03 -8.38 19.12
C HIS A 267 15.79 -9.50 18.38
N PHE A 268 16.78 -9.13 17.56
CA PHE A 268 17.79 -10.10 17.12
C PHE A 268 18.71 -10.45 18.29
N SER A 269 19.20 -11.69 18.36
CA SER A 269 20.09 -12.12 19.46
C SER A 269 21.39 -11.33 19.51
N ASP A 270 21.87 -10.90 18.35
CA ASP A 270 23.08 -10.11 18.18
C ASP A 270 23.07 -9.41 16.81
N PRO A 271 23.93 -8.38 16.62
CA PRO A 271 24.08 -7.67 15.35
C PRO A 271 24.49 -8.56 14.18
N SER A 272 25.26 -9.63 14.41
CA SER A 272 25.73 -10.52 13.35
C SER A 272 24.58 -11.32 12.73
N HIS A 273 23.61 -11.74 13.55
CA HIS A 273 22.41 -12.42 13.09
C HIS A 273 21.52 -11.49 12.24
N LEU A 274 21.37 -10.22 12.64
CA LEU A 274 20.69 -9.22 11.82
C LEU A 274 21.40 -9.01 10.47
N MET A 275 22.73 -8.83 10.49
CA MET A 275 23.51 -8.65 9.25
C MET A 275 23.41 -9.86 8.32
N ARG A 276 23.46 -11.08 8.87
CA ARG A 276 23.31 -12.31 8.09
C ARG A 276 21.91 -12.44 7.51
N PHE A 277 20.88 -12.10 8.28
CA PHE A 277 19.50 -12.02 7.80
C PHE A 277 19.41 -11.05 6.63
N PHE A 278 19.81 -9.78 6.82
CA PHE A 278 19.71 -8.74 5.80
C PHE A 278 20.48 -9.10 4.53
N LYS A 279 21.70 -9.61 4.65
CA LYS A 279 22.51 -10.06 3.50
C LYS A 279 21.89 -11.24 2.77
N ARG A 280 21.25 -12.17 3.50
CA ARG A 280 20.55 -13.29 2.87
C ARG A 280 19.34 -12.83 2.07
N GLU A 281 18.55 -11.89 2.59
CA GLU A 281 17.33 -11.44 1.92
C GLU A 281 17.60 -10.40 0.82
N THR A 282 18.70 -9.63 0.89
CA THR A 282 19.03 -8.57 -0.10
C THR A 282 20.21 -8.87 -1.01
N GLY A 283 21.03 -9.86 -0.67
CA GLY A 283 22.34 -10.09 -1.30
C GLY A 283 23.43 -9.07 -0.88
N LYS A 284 23.09 -8.01 -0.14
CA LYS A 284 23.96 -6.87 0.16
C LYS A 284 24.18 -6.70 1.66
N THR A 285 25.31 -6.12 2.06
CA THR A 285 25.50 -5.68 3.45
C THR A 285 24.74 -4.38 3.70
N PHE A 286 24.47 -4.04 4.97
CA PHE A 286 23.88 -2.75 5.34
C PHE A 286 24.64 -1.56 4.72
N THR A 287 25.97 -1.57 4.81
CA THR A 287 26.81 -0.50 4.25
C THR A 287 26.74 -0.44 2.73
N GLN A 288 26.73 -1.59 2.05
CA GLN A 288 26.61 -1.62 0.59
C GLN A 288 25.23 -1.12 0.17
N TYR A 289 24.16 -1.54 0.86
CA TYR A 289 22.80 -1.10 0.56
C TYR A 289 22.64 0.41 0.71
N LEU A 290 23.18 0.99 1.79
CA LEU A 290 23.15 2.43 2.02
C LEU A 290 23.94 3.19 0.94
N ARG A 291 25.12 2.69 0.55
CA ARG A 291 25.94 3.29 -0.50
C ARG A 291 25.26 3.22 -1.87
N ASP A 292 24.66 2.09 -2.20
CA ASP A 292 23.89 1.90 -3.44
C ASP A 292 22.75 2.92 -3.51
N TYR A 293 21.97 3.05 -2.43
CA TYR A 293 20.89 4.03 -2.34
C TYR A 293 21.39 5.47 -2.53
N GLN A 294 22.50 5.85 -1.88
CA GLN A 294 23.12 7.17 -2.03
C GLN A 294 23.63 7.45 -3.45
N ASN A 295 23.99 6.41 -4.19
CA ASN A 295 24.46 6.49 -5.58
C ASN A 295 23.34 6.34 -6.62
N GLY A 296 22.08 6.27 -6.19
CA GLY A 296 20.93 6.13 -7.09
C GLY A 296 20.69 4.70 -7.61
N ILE A 297 21.22 3.69 -6.92
CA ILE A 297 20.99 2.27 -7.21
C ILE A 297 19.87 1.77 -6.29
N TYR A 298 18.71 1.47 -6.87
CA TYR A 298 17.44 1.21 -6.16
C TYR A 298 16.98 -0.26 -6.30
N GLU A 299 17.88 -1.20 -5.99
CA GLU A 299 17.68 -2.66 -6.05
C GLU A 299 17.43 -3.29 -4.67
#